data_AF-A0A380P8U2-F1
#
_entry.id   AF-A0A380P8U2-F1
#
_cell.length_a   1.000
_cell.length_b   1.000
_cell.length_c   1.000
_cell.angle_alpha   90.00
_cell.angle_beta   90.00
_cell.angle_gamma   90.00
#
_symmetry.space_group_name_H-M   'P 1'
#
loop_
_entity.id
_entity.type
_entity.pdbx_description
1 polymer ?
#
loop_
_entity_poly.entity_id
_entity_poly.type
_entity_poly.pdbx_seq_one_letter_code
_entity_poly.pdbx_strand_id
1 'polypeptide(L)' 'MFSFGTHNVGIDLGTANTLVYIEGKGIVLREPSVVARNTKTNEIVAVGQEAKKCWGVPP' A
#
# COMPACT_ATOMS: atom_id res chain seq x y z
N MET A 1 -21.52 19.65 5.33
CA MET A 1 -20.18 20.05 4.85
C MET A 1 -19.15 19.23 5.62
N PHE A 2 -18.58 18.18 5.02
CA PHE A 2 -17.52 17.39 5.65
C PHE A 2 -16.18 18.10 5.42
N SER A 3 -15.64 18.71 6.47
CA SER A 3 -14.27 19.24 6.46
C SER A 3 -13.32 18.09 6.79
N PHE A 4 -12.54 17.64 5.81
CA PHE A 4 -11.34 16.85 6.11
C PHE A 4 -10.29 17.84 6.61
N GLY A 5 -10.06 17.88 7.93
CA GLY A 5 -8.98 18.68 8.48
C GLY A 5 -7.64 18.31 7.85
N THR A 6 -6.68 19.24 7.84
CA THR A 6 -5.28 18.93 7.50
C THR A 6 -4.74 17.99 8.57
N HIS A 7 -4.76 16.70 8.30
CA HIS A 7 -4.18 15.70 9.20
C HIS A 7 -2.69 15.55 8.91
N ASN A 8 -1.85 15.59 9.94
CA ASN A 8 -0.45 15.20 9.80
C ASN A 8 -0.37 13.70 9.48
N VAL A 9 0.40 13.36 8.44
CA VAL A 9 0.57 11.99 7.95
C VAL A 9 2.04 11.59 8.05
N GLY A 10 2.29 10.43 8.66
CA GLY A 10 3.59 9.76 8.61
C GLY A 10 3.50 8.55 7.67
N ILE A 11 4.49 8.38 6.80
CA ILE A 11 4.58 7.22 5.91
C ILE A 11 5.94 6.56 6.13
N ASP A 12 5.91 5.27 6.48
CA ASP A 12 7.09 4.41 6.53
C ASP A 12 7.07 3.51 5.29
N LEU A 13 8.12 3.64 4.46
CA LEU A 13 8.29 2.93 3.20
C LEU A 13 9.38 1.85 3.34
N GLY A 14 9.17 0.93 4.28
CA GLY A 14 10.08 -0.19 4.50
C GLY A 14 10.09 -1.17 3.32
N THR A 15 11.19 -1.92 3.15
CA THR A 15 11.33 -2.91 2.06
C THR A 15 10.26 -4.01 2.10
N ALA A 16 9.81 -4.40 3.30
CA ALA A 16 8.84 -5.48 3.47
C ALA A 16 7.40 -4.97 3.63
N ASN A 17 7.19 -3.86 4.33
CA ASN A 17 5.87 -3.32 4.62
C ASN A 17 5.86 -1.80 4.55
N THR A 18 4.74 -1.26 4.07
CA THR A 18 4.40 0.15 4.05
C THR A 18 3.38 0.42 5.15
N LEU A 19 3.65 1.42 5.98
CA LEU A 19 2.74 1.85 7.05
C LEU A 19 2.34 3.30 6.84
N VAL A 20 1.06 3.61 7.11
CA VAL A 20 0.56 4.98 7.16
C VAL A 20 0.05 5.27 8.56
N TYR A 21 0.56 6.34 9.15
CA TYR A 21 0.10 6.89 10.41
C TYR A 21 -0.65 8.20 10.15
N ILE A 22 -1.77 8.40 10.84
CA ILE A 22 -2.47 9.67 10.90
C ILE A 22 -2.49 10.15 12.35
N GLU A 23 -2.08 11.40 12.58
CA GLU A 23 -2.11 12.01 13.91
C GLU A 23 -3.51 11.94 14.52
N GLY A 24 -3.59 11.46 15.77
CA GLY A 24 -4.84 11.22 16.49
C GLY A 24 -5.61 9.97 16.08
N LYS A 25 -5.22 9.26 15.01
CA LYS A 25 -5.83 7.98 14.59
C LYS A 25 -4.90 6.78 14.75
N GLY A 26 -3.59 6.98 14.82
CA GLY A 26 -2.63 5.88 14.88
C GLY A 26 -2.28 5.34 13.48
N ILE A 27 -1.83 4.09 13.41
CA ILE A 27 -1.53 3.40 12.15
C ILE A 27 -2.87 3.04 11.48
N VAL A 28 -3.13 3.63 10.32
CA VAL A 28 -4.35 3.43 9.54
C VAL A 28 -4.17 2.49 8.35
N LEU A 29 -2.92 2.19 7.96
CA LEU A 29 -2.59 1.24 6.91
C LEU A 29 -1.33 0.45 7.29
N ARG A 30 -1.34 -0.85 7.01
CA ARG A 30 -0.17 -1.72 7.08
C ARG A 30 -0.27 -2.77 5.96
N GLU A 31 0.41 -2.52 4.86
CA GLU A 31 0.40 -3.37 3.67
C GLU A 31 1.81 -3.88 3.35
N PRO A 32 1.97 -5.07 2.76
CA PRO A 32 3.23 -5.48 2.14
C PRO A 32 3.72 -4.45 1.12
N SER A 33 5.02 -4.14 1.10
CA SER A 33 5.64 -3.19 0.15
C SER A 33 5.88 -3.82 -1.21
N VAL A 34 4.82 -4.35 -1.83
CA VAL A 34 4.88 -5.06 -3.11
C VAL A 34 3.75 -4.61 -4.04
N VAL A 35 4.04 -4.66 -5.32
CA VAL A 35 3.08 -4.43 -6.41
C VAL A 35 3.17 -5.60 -7.39
N ALA A 36 2.02 -6.02 -7.92
CA ALA A 36 1.97 -6.96 -9.03
C ALA A 36 1.80 -6.14 -10.31
N ARG A 37 2.63 -6.42 -11.31
CA ARG A 37 2.65 -5.70 -12.59
C ARG A 37 2.57 -6.69 -13.74
N ASN A 38 1.75 -6.38 -14.74
CA ASN A 38 1.78 -7.09 -16.00
C ASN A 38 3.11 -6.81 -16.71
N THR A 39 3.91 -7.84 -16.99
CA THR A 39 5.26 -7.69 -17.57
C THR A 39 5.26 -7.30 -19.04
N LYS A 40 4.13 -7.44 -19.75
CA LYS A 40 3.97 -7.06 -21.16
C LYS A 40 3.44 -5.63 -21.30
N THR A 41 2.39 -5.28 -20.57
CA THR A 41 1.72 -3.97 -20.66
C THR A 41 2.25 -2.96 -19.67
N ASN A 42 3.05 -3.39 -18.70
CA ASN A 42 3.59 -2.59 -17.61
C ASN A 42 2.55 -2.02 -16.63
N GLU A 43 1.29 -2.43 -16.74
CA GLU A 43 0.19 -2.00 -15.88
C GLU A 43 0.28 -2.63 -14.49
N ILE A 44 -0.11 -1.87 -13.47
CA ILE A 44 -0.27 -2.38 -12.10
C ILE A 44 -1.58 -3.14 -12.02
N VAL A 45 -1.52 -4.42 -11.63
CA VAL A 45 -2.69 -5.29 -11.50
C VAL A 45 -3.18 -5.41 -10.07
N ALA A 46 -2.27 -5.30 -9.10
CA ALA A 46 -2.59 -5.31 -7.67
C ALA A 46 -1.48 -4.64 -6.84
N VAL A 47 -1.80 -4.29 -5.59
CA VAL A 47 -0.87 -3.73 -4.60
C VAL A 47 -1.10 -4.40 -3.24
N GLY A 48 -0.11 -4.34 -2.34
CA GLY A 48 -0.27 -4.80 -0.95
C GLY A 48 -0.53 -6.31 -0.85
N GLN A 49 -1.50 -6.72 -0.01
CA GLN A 49 -1.83 -8.13 0.19
C GLN A 49 -2.22 -8.85 -1.10
N GLU A 50 -2.99 -8.21 -1.99
CA GLU A 50 -3.41 -8.85 -3.24
C GLU A 50 -2.20 -9.07 -4.16
N ALA A 51 -1.28 -8.11 -4.24
CA ALA A 51 -0.02 -8.31 -4.96
C ALA A 51 0.84 -9.42 -4.34
N LYS A 52 0.87 -9.52 -3.01
CA LYS A 52 1.60 -10.59 -2.31
C LYS A 52 1.06 -11.98 -2.63
N LYS A 53 -0.26 -12.13 -2.84
CA LYS A 53 -0.87 -13.42 -3.24
C LYS A 53 -0.46 -13.87 -4.65
N CYS A 54 -0.06 -12.94 -5.52
CA CYS A 54 0.47 -13.28 -6.84
C CYS A 54 1.89 -13.89 -6.77
N TRP A 55 2.59 -13.79 -5.63
CA TRP A 55 3.94 -14.32 -5.49
C TRP A 55 3.95 -15.85 -5.57
N GLY A 56 4.59 -16.39 -6.61
CA GLY A 56 4.67 -17.83 -6.86
C GLY A 56 3.46 -18.43 -7.58
N VAL A 57 2.46 -17.63 -7.94
CA VAL A 57 1.38 -18.05 -8.84
C VAL A 57 1.83 -17.75 -10.27
N PRO A 58 1.97 -18.77 -11.15
CA PRO A 58 2.36 -18.53 -12.53
C PRO A 58 1.28 -17.71 -13.28
N PRO A 59 1.68 -16.85 -14.24
CA PRO A 59 0.75 -16.03 -15.01
C PRO A 59 -0.17 -16.85 -15.91
#